data_AF-A0A3D2R5T4-F1
#
_entry.id   AF-A0A3D2R5T4-F1
#
_cell.length_a   1.000
_cell.length_b   1.000
_cell.length_c   1.000
_cell.angle_alpha   90.00
_cell.angle_beta   90.00
_cell.angle_gamma   90.00
#
_symmetry.space_group_name_H-M   'P 1'
#
loop_
_entity.id
_entity.type
_entity.pdbx_description
1 polymer ?
#
loop_
_entity_poly.entity_id
_entity_poly.type
_entity_poly.pdbx_seq_one_letter_code
_entity_poly.pdbx_strand_id
1 'polypeptide(L)' 'QSPIDEITLTHQAHTREGFASGALLAAHWVIGKTGIFSMKDVLHLSDIKDDQNKES' A
#
# COMPACT_ATOMS: atom_id res chain seq x y z
N GLN A 1 -1.65 -27.96 11.96
CA GLN A 1 -1.69 -26.49 11.99
C GLN A 1 -1.70 -26.08 13.45
N SER A 2 -0.67 -25.37 13.91
CA SER A 2 -0.56 -24.94 15.31
C SER A 2 -1.63 -23.89 15.60
N PRO A 3 -2.54 -24.08 16.57
CA PRO A 3 -3.60 -23.14 16.90
C PRO A 3 -3.12 -21.96 17.79
N ILE A 4 -1.82 -21.65 17.79
CA ILE A 4 -1.16 -20.79 18.80
C ILE A 4 -0.44 -19.58 18.16
N ASP A 5 -0.25 -19.54 16.85
CA ASP A 5 0.53 -18.47 16.21
C ASP A 5 -0.36 -17.26 15.89
N GLU A 6 -0.16 -16.16 16.62
CA GLU A 6 -0.78 -14.85 16.37
C GLU A 6 0.27 -13.87 15.82
N ILE A 7 0.01 -13.29 14.64
CA ILE A 7 0.84 -12.24 14.04
C ILE A 7 0.03 -10.93 14.08
N THR A 8 0.47 -9.97 14.87
CA THR A 8 -0.14 -8.63 14.94
C THR A 8 0.73 -7.60 14.23
N LEU A 9 0.13 -6.83 13.30
CA LEU A 9 0.76 -5.68 12.65
C LEU A 9 0.09 -4.38 13.15
N THR A 10 0.84 -3.53 13.83
CA THR A 10 0.34 -2.25 14.36
C THR A 10 1.03 -1.06 13.68
N HIS A 11 0.25 -0.11 13.16
CA HIS A 11 0.76 1.16 12.64
C HIS A 11 0.58 2.28 13.68
N GLN A 12 1.68 2.79 14.23
CA GLN A 12 1.67 3.93 15.15
C GLN A 12 2.21 5.17 14.44
N ALA A 13 1.35 6.13 14.16
CA ALA A 13 1.74 7.43 13.61
C ALA A 13 1.97 8.42 14.75
N HIS A 14 3.24 8.63 15.11
CA HIS A 14 3.62 9.57 16.18
C HIS A 14 3.50 11.04 15.75
N THR A 15 3.58 11.33 14.46
CA THR A 15 3.53 12.71 13.92
C THR A 15 2.82 12.75 12.56
N ARG A 16 2.43 13.96 12.14
CA ARG A 16 1.81 14.18 10.82
C ARG A 16 2.82 14.14 9.65
N GLU A 17 4.11 14.04 9.95
CA GLU A 17 5.19 14.09 8.97
C GLU A 17 5.15 12.90 8.01
N GLY A 18 4.72 11.72 8.49
CA GLY A 18 4.53 10.54 7.64
C GLY A 18 3.48 10.76 6.56
N PHE A 19 2.39 11.46 6.89
CA PHE A 19 1.36 11.82 5.91
C PHE A 19 1.86 12.86 4.91
N ALA A 20 2.62 13.87 5.37
CA ALA A 20 3.21 14.87 4.48
C ALA A 20 4.19 14.25 3.49
N SER A 21 5.03 13.32 3.97
CA SER A 21 5.98 12.57 3.15
C SER A 21 5.26 11.69 2.12
N GLY A 22 4.19 11.01 2.53
CA GLY A 22 3.35 10.19 1.63
C GLY A 22 2.65 11.02 0.55
N ALA A 23 2.19 12.23 0.89
CA ALA A 23 1.60 13.15 -0.08
C ALA A 23 2.62 13.66 -1.11
N LEU A 24 3.86 13.92 -0.69
CA LEU A 24 4.94 14.35 -1.59
C LEU A 24 5.32 13.23 -2.57
N LEU A 25 5.42 11.99 -2.07
CA LEU A 25 5.65 10.81 -2.90
C LEU A 25 4.53 10.62 -3.93
N ALA A 26 3.26 10.72 -3.50
CA ALA A 26 2.10 10.63 -4.39
C ALA A 26 2.11 11.73 -5.47
N ALA A 27 2.47 12.96 -5.09
CA ALA A 27 2.57 14.09 -6.02
C ALA A 27 3.66 13.88 -7.07
N HIS A 28 4.79 13.26 -6.71
CA HIS A 28 5.85 12.91 -7.67
C HIS A 28 5.41 11.75 -8.57
N TRP A 29 4.73 10.75 -8.02
CA TRP A 29 4.30 9.56 -8.76
C TRP A 29 3.23 9.85 -9.81
N VAL A 30 2.35 10.82 -9.57
CA VAL A 30 1.24 11.16 -10.49
C VAL A 30 1.68 12.01 -11.69
N ILE A 31 2.94 12.49 -11.73
CA ILE A 31 3.44 13.32 -12.84
C ILE A 31 3.30 12.54 -14.16
N GLY A 32 2.56 13.10 -15.12
CA GLY A 32 2.30 12.48 -16.42
C GLY A 32 1.22 11.40 -16.43
N LYS A 33 0.55 11.14 -15.30
CA LYS A 33 -0.61 10.22 -15.21
C LYS A 33 -1.90 11.03 -15.14
N THR A 34 -2.91 10.61 -15.89
CA THR A 34 -4.24 11.24 -15.91
C THR A 34 -5.28 10.24 -15.45
N GLY A 35 -5.95 10.53 -14.34
CA GLY A 35 -6.93 9.63 -13.73
C GLY A 35 -7.11 9.90 -12.25
N ILE A 36 -8.00 9.15 -11.61
CA ILE A 36 -8.18 9.16 -10.16
C ILE A 36 -7.36 8.01 -9.61
N PHE A 37 -6.36 8.33 -8.78
CA PHE A 37 -5.47 7.35 -8.16
C PHE A 37 -5.58 7.43 -6.64
N SER A 38 -5.38 6.30 -5.99
CA SER A 38 -5.41 6.14 -4.55
C SER A 38 -4.00 5.80 -4.03
N MET A 39 -3.80 5.91 -2.71
CA MET A 39 -2.54 5.46 -2.09
C MET A 39 -2.26 3.97 -2.29
N LYS A 40 -3.26 3.15 -2.63
CA LYS A 40 -3.03 1.75 -3.00
C LYS A 40 -2.27 1.63 -4.31
N ASP A 41 -2.56 2.51 -5.26
CA ASP A 41 -1.90 2.56 -6.56
C ASP A 41 -0.49 3.15 -6.43
N VAL A 42 -0.31 4.15 -5.58
CA VAL A 42 1.01 4.74 -5.26
C VAL A 42 1.92 3.73 -4.56
N LEU A 43 1.36 2.89 -3.69
CA LEU A 43 2.09 1.87 -2.92
C LEU A 43 2.09 0.49 -3.60
N HIS A 44 1.58 0.38 -4.83
CA HIS A 44 1.53 -0.86 -5.62
C HIS A 44 0.85 -2.05 -4.89
N LEU A 45 -0.08 -1.73 -3.97
CA LEU A 45 -0.83 -2.73 -3.19
C LEU A 45 -1.98 -3.37 -4.00
N SER A 46 -2.27 -2.82 -5.19
CA SER A 46 -3.21 -3.36 -6.17
C SER A 46 -2.70 -4.64 -6.86
N ASP A 47 -1.38 -4.78 -6.99
CA ASP A 47 -0.74 -5.78 -7.87
C ASP A 47 -0.60 -7.16 -7.20
N ILE A 48 -0.85 -7.22 -5.88
CA ILE A 48 -0.75 -8.47 -5.09
C ILE A 48 -1.92 -9.43 -5.38
N LYS A 49 -2.94 -9.01 -6.14
CA LYS A 49 -4.10 -9.86 -6.46
C LYS A 49 -3.96 -10.73 -7.71
N ASP A 50 -2.91 -10.55 -8.52
CA ASP A 50 -2.80 -11.24 -9.81
C ASP A 50 -1.94 -12.52 -9.78
N ASP A 51 -1.35 -12.89 -8.65
CA ASP A 51 -0.50 -14.10 -8.54
C ASP A 51 -1.22 -15.32 -7.92
N GLN A 52 -2.56 -15.34 -7.92
CA GLN A 52 -3.34 -16.47 -7.39
C GLN A 52 -4.30 -17.10 -8.40
N ASN A 53 -4.16 -16.80 -9.70
CA ASN A 53 -4.89 -17.52 -10.75
C ASN A 53 -3.95 -17.99 -11.88
N LYS A 54 -2.90 -18.72 -11.49
CA LYS A 54 -2.09 -19.52 -12.41
C LYS A 54 -1.73 -20.87 -11.80
N GLU A 55 -2.74 -21.59 -11.32
CA GLU A 55 -2.67 -23.04 -11.17
C GLU A 55 -4.10 -23.61 -11.16
N SER A 56 -4.38 -24.44 -12.19
CA SER A 56 -5.61 -25.20 -12.51
C SER A 56 -6.57 -24.56 -13.50
#